data_AF-A0A1A2GEH9-F1
#
_entry.id   AF-A0A1A2GEH9-F1
#
_cell.length_a   1.000
_cell.length_b   1.000
_cell.length_c   1.000
_cell.angle_alpha   90.00
_cell.angle_beta   90.00
_cell.angle_gamma   90.00
#
_symmetry.space_group_name_H-M   'P 1'
#
loop_
_entity.id
_entity.type
_entity.pdbx_description
1 polymer ?
#
loop_
_entity_poly.entity_id
_entity_poly.type
_entity_poly.pdbx_seq_one_letter_code
_entity_poly.pdbx_strand_id
1 'polypeptide(L)' 'MTSDGGPYTRFSQGAAVSLPCIFAHRDVSDTDCPGSLGYALMNQIRDIAAQFNKRPSAEDLAQS' A
#
# COMPACT_ATOMS: atom_id res chain seq x y z
N MET A 1 10.01 6.05 3.40
CA MET A 1 10.40 4.90 4.25
C MET A 1 11.87 4.62 4.03
N THR A 2 12.61 4.15 5.03
CA THR A 2 14.01 3.73 4.86
C THR A 2 14.10 2.22 5.07
N SER A 3 14.79 1.52 4.17
CA SER A 3 14.97 0.07 4.27
C SER A 3 15.95 -0.28 5.40
N ASP A 4 15.60 -1.29 6.21
CA ASP A 4 16.50 -1.88 7.20
C ASP A 4 17.45 -2.93 6.60
N GLY A 5 17.25 -3.29 5.33
CA GLY A 5 17.99 -4.35 4.67
C GLY A 5 17.46 -5.75 5.00
N GLY A 6 18.26 -6.77 4.67
CA GLY A 6 17.94 -8.17 4.92
C GLY A 6 18.07 -9.05 3.67
N PRO A 7 18.13 -10.39 3.86
CA PRO A 7 18.37 -11.32 2.76
C PRO A 7 17.21 -11.42 1.76
N TYR A 8 16.01 -10.99 2.16
CA TYR A 8 14.79 -11.10 1.34
C TYR A 8 14.20 -9.74 0.96
N THR A 9 14.85 -8.61 1.30
CA THR A 9 14.36 -7.30 0.85
C THR A 9 14.92 -6.95 -0.53
N ARG A 10 14.15 -6.18 -1.29
CA ARG A 10 14.56 -5.65 -2.59
C ARG A 10 15.44 -4.41 -2.49
N PHE A 11 15.54 -3.79 -1.31
CA PHE A 11 16.26 -2.54 -1.10
C PHE A 11 17.38 -2.72 -0.08
N SER A 12 18.60 -2.30 -0.42
CA SER A 12 19.73 -2.35 0.50
C SER A 12 19.45 -1.58 1.80
N GLN A 13 20.13 -1.96 2.88
CA GLN A 13 20.06 -1.23 4.14
C GLN A 13 20.37 0.25 3.93
N GLY A 14 19.57 1.12 4.56
CA GLY A 14 19.69 2.58 4.47
C GLY A 14 19.10 3.21 3.21
N ALA A 15 18.58 2.43 2.25
CA ALA A 15 17.95 2.98 1.06
C ALA A 15 16.67 3.74 1.42
N ALA A 16 16.57 5.00 1.02
CA ALA A 16 15.35 5.80 1.12
C ALA A 16 14.44 5.50 -0.07
N VAL A 17 13.24 4.97 0.21
CA VAL A 17 12.27 4.56 -0.82
C VAL A 17 11.01 5.40 -0.69
N SER A 18 10.55 5.92 -1.83
CA SER A 18 9.23 6.54 -1.98
C SER A 18 8.22 5.48 -2.42
N LEU A 19 7.23 5.22 -1.57
CA LEU A 19 6.15 4.26 -1.82
C LEU A 19 4.81 4.94 -1.56
N PRO A 20 3.73 4.49 -2.22
CA PRO A 20 2.39 4.88 -1.81
C PRO A 20 2.15 4.53 -0.32
N CYS A 21 1.26 5.25 0.35
CA CYS A 21 0.91 4.97 1.75
C CYS A 21 0.43 3.53 1.97
N ILE A 22 -0.21 2.94 0.96
CA ILE A 22 -0.62 1.53 0.92
C ILE A 22 0.14 0.85 -0.22
N PHE A 23 1.01 -0.09 0.12
CA PHE A 23 1.83 -0.87 -0.82
C PHE A 23 1.81 -2.35 -0.45
N ALA A 24 2.13 -3.21 -1.41
CA ALA A 24 2.12 -4.65 -1.23
C ALA A 24 3.43 -5.17 -0.62
N HIS A 25 3.38 -6.30 0.07
CA HIS A 25 4.60 -6.93 0.60
C HIS A 25 5.60 -7.26 -0.52
N ARG A 26 5.12 -7.70 -1.69
CA ARG A 26 5.96 -7.91 -2.88
C ARG A 26 6.63 -6.66 -3.43
N ASP A 27 6.17 -5.45 -3.10
CA ASP A 27 6.84 -4.22 -3.54
C ASP A 27 8.19 -4.03 -2.83
N VAL A 28 8.41 -4.67 -1.69
CA VAL A 28 9.61 -4.48 -0.84
C VAL A 28 10.38 -5.76 -0.52
N SER A 29 9.76 -6.93 -0.70
CA SER A 29 10.35 -8.22 -0.35
C SER A 29 10.21 -9.25 -1.47
N ASP A 30 11.07 -10.27 -1.45
CA ASP A 30 10.98 -11.42 -2.33
C ASP A 30 9.86 -12.37 -1.89
N THR A 31 8.63 -12.02 -2.29
CA THR A 31 7.42 -12.76 -1.94
C THR A 31 6.35 -12.53 -3.00
N ASP A 32 5.38 -13.43 -3.06
CA ASP A 32 4.19 -13.28 -3.89
C ASP A 32 3.07 -12.51 -3.21
N CYS A 33 3.09 -12.33 -1.89
CA CYS A 33 2.04 -11.62 -1.16
C CYS A 33 1.83 -10.19 -1.69
N PRO A 34 0.59 -9.77 -2.03
CA PRO A 34 -0.72 -10.34 -1.66
C PRO A 34 -1.34 -11.30 -2.70
N GLY A 35 -0.51 -11.99 -3.49
CA GLY A 35 -0.93 -12.81 -4.62
C GLY A 35 -1.30 -11.96 -5.83
N SER A 36 -1.43 -12.58 -7.00
CA SER A 36 -1.69 -11.87 -8.25
C SER A 36 -3.01 -11.11 -8.27
N LEU A 37 -4.08 -11.72 -7.72
CA LEU A 37 -5.39 -11.08 -7.63
C LEU A 37 -5.37 -9.88 -6.68
N GLY A 38 -4.82 -10.06 -5.47
CA GLY A 38 -4.69 -8.97 -4.51
C GLY A 38 -3.84 -7.82 -5.06
N TYR A 39 -2.76 -8.15 -5.77
CA TYR A 39 -1.89 -7.15 -6.37
C TYR A 39 -2.58 -6.34 -7.47
N ALA A 40 -3.38 -7.01 -8.31
CA ALA A 40 -4.18 -6.36 -9.35
C ALA A 40 -5.21 -5.37 -8.78
N LEU A 41 -5.68 -5.60 -7.54
CA LEU A 41 -6.67 -4.76 -6.86
C LEU A 41 -6.05 -3.60 -6.05
N MET A 42 -4.72 -3.47 -5.99
CA MET A 42 -4.07 -2.48 -5.13
C MET A 42 -4.48 -1.03 -5.44
N ASN A 43 -4.79 -0.71 -6.70
CA ASN A 43 -5.30 0.62 -7.05
C ASN A 43 -6.69 0.85 -6.46
N GLN A 44 -7.62 -0.09 -6.64
CA GLN A 44 -8.95 -0.01 -6.05
C GLN A 44 -8.90 0.10 -4.52
N ILE A 45 -8.00 -0.65 -3.85
CA ILE A 45 -7.82 -0.57 -2.40
C ILE A 45 -7.38 0.83 -1.98
N ARG A 46 -6.43 1.44 -2.70
CA ARG A 46 -5.98 2.82 -2.46
C ARG A 46 -7.12 3.82 -2.67
N ASP A 47 -7.93 3.64 -3.72
CA ASP A 47 -9.06 4.52 -4.02
C ASP A 47 -10.13 4.46 -2.93
N ILE A 48 -10.48 3.26 -2.44
CA ILE A 48 -11.39 3.08 -1.31
C ILE A 48 -10.81 3.76 -0.06
N ALA A 49 -9.54 3.50 0.27
CA ALA A 49 -8.90 4.09 1.45
C ALA A 49 -8.86 5.63 1.38
N ALA A 50 -8.67 6.20 0.19
CA ALA A 50 -8.62 7.65 -0.01
C ALA A 50 -9.95 8.34 0.33
N GLN A 51 -11.09 7.64 0.25
CA GLN A 51 -12.41 8.18 0.63
C GLN A 51 -12.46 8.50 2.13
N PHE A 52 -11.77 7.72 2.96
CA PHE A 52 -11.73 7.90 4.42
C PHE A 52 -10.66 8.89 4.89
N ASN A 53 -9.85 9.41 3.97
CA ASN A 53 -8.81 10.39 4.29
C ASN A 53 -9.36 11.82 4.43
N LYS A 54 -10.67 12.00 4.22
CA LYS A 54 -11.41 13.24 4.44
C LYS A 54 -12.43 13.02 5.55
N ARG A 55 -12.75 14.08 6.30
CA ARG A 55 -13.91 14.04 7.20
C ARG A 55 -15.16 13.66 6.36
N PRO A 56 -15.96 12.65 6.77
CA PRO A 56 -17.17 12.28 6.05
C PRO A 56 -18.04 13.52 5.87
N SER A 57 -18.46 13.77 4.64
CA SER A 57 -19.47 14.79 4.37
C SER A 57 -20.85 14.28 4.82
N ALA A 58 -21.82 15.18 4.94
CA ALA A 58 -23.19 14.78 5.25
C ALA A 58 -23.81 13.87 4.16
N GLU A 59 -23.32 13.97 2.93
CA GLU A 59 -23.78 13.20 1.77
C GLU A 59 -23.23 11.75 1.82
N ASP A 60 -21.98 11.58 2.23
CA ASP A 60 -21.37 10.25 2.40
C ASP A 60 -22.08 9.42 3.48
N LEU A 61 -22.53 10.08 4.56
CA LEU A 61 -23.30 9.45 5.64
C LEU A 61 -24.72 9.08 5.22
N ALA A 62 -25.31 9.79 4.25
CA ALA A 62 -26.66 9.53 3.77
C ALA A 62 -26.74 8.33 2.79
N GLN A 63 -25.60 7.86 2.28
CA GLN A 63 -25.49 6.75 1.34
C GLN A 63 -24.97 5.44 1.98
N SER A 64 -24.82 5.41 3.31
CA SER A 64 -24.29 4.27 4.09
C SER A 64 -25.40 3.39 4.68
#